data_AF-A0A382KXA7-F1
#
_entry.id   AF-A0A382KXA7-F1
#
_cell.length_a   1.000
_cell.length_b   1.000
_cell.length_c   1.000
_cell.angle_alpha   90.00
_cell.angle_beta   90.00
_cell.angle_gamma   90.00
#
_symmetry.space_group_name_H-M   'P 1'
#
loop_
_entity.id
_entity.type
_entity.pdbx_description
1 polymer ?
#
loop_
_entity_poly.entity_id
_entity_poly.type
_entity_poly.pdbx_seq_one_letter_code
_entity_poly.pdbx_strand_id
1 'polypeptide(L)' 'MEYIYGAMLLHKAGKDITSDALKATLSAAGIKVDESRVKATVAALKDIDVEKIISETQIASAAAPAAAA' A
#
# COMPACT_ATOMS: atom_id res chain seq x y z
N MET A 1 -7.76 -0.41 -10.38
CA MET A 1 -7.39 -0.80 -8.98
C MET A 1 -5.94 -1.29 -8.88
N GLU A 2 -5.27 -1.51 -10.00
CA GLU A 2 -3.90 -2.00 -10.15
C GLU A 2 -2.84 -1.20 -9.38
N TYR A 3 -2.96 0.12 -9.27
CA TYR A 3 -1.98 0.98 -8.58
C TYR A 3 -1.87 0.68 -7.09
N ILE A 4 -2.99 0.35 -6.44
CA ILE A 4 -3.06 0.03 -5.01
C ILE A 4 -2.43 -1.34 -4.75
N TYR A 5 -2.70 -2.32 -5.63
CA TYR A 5 -2.07 -3.63 -5.55
C TYR A 5 -0.58 -3.58 -5.84
N GLY A 6 -0.14 -2.78 -6.81
CA GLY A 6 1.28 -2.53 -7.08
C GLY A 6 1.98 -1.88 -5.89
N ALA A 7 1.34 -0.90 -5.25
CA ALA A 7 1.85 -0.26 -4.05
C ALA A 7 1.96 -1.24 -2.86
N MET A 8 0.93 -2.06 -2.63
CA MET A 8 0.93 -3.11 -1.61
C MET A 8 2.01 -4.16 -1.84
N LEU A 9 2.24 -4.55 -3.11
CA LEU A 9 3.29 -5.50 -3.48
C LEU A 9 4.68 -4.93 -3.16
N LEU A 10 4.92 -3.67 -3.53
CA LEU A 10 6.18 -2.98 -3.23
C LEU A 10 6.41 -2.88 -1.72
N HIS A 11 5.37 -2.50 -0.97
CA HIS A 11 5.41 -2.45 0.49
C HIS A 11 5.74 -3.81 1.12
N LYS A 12 5.05 -4.89 0.70
CA LYS A 12 5.34 -6.26 1.17
C LYS A 12 6.74 -6.73 0.80
N ALA A 13 7.28 -6.27 -0.32
CA ALA A 13 8.64 -6.58 -0.75
C ALA A 13 9.71 -5.72 -0.03
N GLY A 14 9.32 -4.84 0.90
CA GLY A 14 10.24 -3.91 1.59
C GLY A 14 10.84 -2.86 0.66
N LYS A 15 10.20 -2.59 -0.49
CA LYS A 15 10.64 -1.58 -1.46
C LYS A 15 9.85 -0.30 -1.27
N ASP A 16 10.53 0.83 -1.44
CA ASP A 16 9.89 2.14 -1.42
C ASP A 16 8.86 2.28 -2.56
N ILE A 17 7.71 2.84 -2.20
CA ILE A 17 6.61 3.11 -3.14
C ILE A 17 6.90 4.42 -3.87
N THR A 18 7.78 4.36 -4.87
CA THR A 18 8.14 5.50 -5.73
C THR A 18 7.42 5.46 -7.08
N SER A 19 7.36 6.60 -7.79
CA SER A 19 6.76 6.66 -9.12
C SER A 19 7.43 5.71 -10.12
N ASP A 20 8.75 5.56 -10.02
CA ASP A 20 9.51 4.67 -10.90
C ASP A 20 9.29 3.20 -10.56
N ALA A 21 9.27 2.85 -9.27
CA ALA A 21 9.00 1.49 -8.82
C ALA A 21 7.59 1.04 -9.21
N LEU A 22 6.59 1.91 -9.06
CA LEU A 22 5.21 1.60 -9.44
C LEU A 22 5.07 1.44 -10.96
N LYS A 23 5.67 2.34 -11.75
CA LYS A 23 5.68 2.24 -13.21
C LYS A 23 6.33 0.96 -13.69
N ALA A 24 7.50 0.61 -13.16
CA ALA A 24 8.21 -0.60 -13.53
C ALA A 24 7.39 -1.85 -13.21
N THR A 25 6.76 -1.88 -12.04
CA THR A 25 5.93 -3.02 -11.58
C THR A 25 4.68 -3.19 -12.46
N LEU A 26 3.97 -2.10 -12.74
CA LEU A 26 2.76 -2.14 -13.58
C LEU A 26 3.09 -2.45 -15.05
N SER A 27 4.20 -1.90 -15.56
CA SER A 27 4.68 -2.19 -16.91
C SER A 27 5.12 -3.64 -17.07
N ALA A 28 5.81 -4.20 -16.06
CA ALA A 28 6.18 -5.62 -16.03
C ALA A 28 4.95 -6.55 -15.99
N ALA A 29 3.84 -6.08 -15.40
CA ALA A 29 2.56 -6.78 -15.43
C ALA A 29 1.79 -6.60 -16.76
N GLY A 30 2.33 -5.86 -17.74
CA GLY A 30 1.68 -5.59 -19.03
C GLY A 30 0.56 -4.55 -18.95
N ILE A 31 0.50 -3.77 -17.87
CA ILE A 31 -0.56 -2.80 -17.62
C ILE A 31 -0.13 -1.43 -18.15
N LYS A 32 -1.07 -0.73 -18.81
CA LYS A 32 -0.85 0.63 -19.30
C LYS A 32 -0.79 1.61 -18.12
N VAL A 33 0.37 2.21 -17.90
CA VAL A 33 0.60 3.09 -16.75
C VAL A 33 0.21 4.53 -17.06
N ASP A 34 -0.63 5.11 -16.21
CA ASP A 34 -0.97 6.52 -16.22
C ASP A 34 -0.14 7.26 -15.16
N GLU A 35 0.70 8.20 -15.60
CA GLU A 35 1.58 8.96 -14.70
C GLU A 35 0.83 9.79 -13.66
N SER A 36 -0.32 10.35 -14.02
CA SER A 36 -1.12 11.17 -13.10
C SER A 36 -1.66 10.31 -11.97
N ARG A 37 -2.10 9.09 -12.30
CA ARG A 37 -2.58 8.09 -11.33
C ARG A 37 -1.45 7.56 -10.46
N VAL A 38 -0.26 7.32 -11.01
CA VAL A 38 0.92 6.93 -10.23
C VAL A 38 1.28 8.01 -9.22
N LYS A 39 1.40 9.27 -9.65
CA LYS A 39 1.73 10.39 -8.77
C LYS A 39 0.68 10.58 -7.68
N ALA A 40 -0.61 10.50 -8.03
CA ALA A 40 -1.69 10.59 -7.06
C ALA A 40 -1.64 9.45 -6.02
N THR A 41 -1.33 8.22 -6.45
CA THR A 41 -1.22 7.06 -5.55
C THR A 41 -0.01 7.19 -4.63
N VAL A 42 1.16 7.57 -5.16
CA VAL A 42 2.36 7.80 -4.35
C VAL A 42 2.15 8.93 -3.35
N ALA A 43 1.50 10.03 -3.75
CA ALA A 43 1.18 11.13 -2.85
C ALA A 43 0.20 10.72 -1.75
N ALA A 44 -0.87 10.00 -2.10
CA ALA A 44 -1.86 9.52 -1.15
C ALA A 44 -1.27 8.55 -0.11
N LEU A 45 -0.22 7.81 -0.47
CA LEU A 45 0.45 6.86 0.42
C LEU A 45 1.65 7.46 1.16
N LYS A 46 2.10 8.66 0.79
CA LYS A 46 3.29 9.30 1.38
C LYS A 46 3.09 9.74 2.82
N ASP A 47 1.86 10.16 3.14
CA ASP A 47 1.46 10.58 4.49
C ASP A 47 0.83 9.42 5.30
N ILE A 48 0.76 8.22 4.71
CA ILE A 48 0.22 7.03 5.37
C ILE A 48 1.37 6.23 5.93
N ASP A 49 1.53 6.33 7.25
CA ASP A 49 2.45 5.47 8.00
C ASP A 49 1.82 4.09 8.17
N VAL A 50 2.11 3.19 7.24
CA VAL A 50 1.51 1.84 7.19
C VAL A 50 1.84 1.03 8.44
N GLU A 51 3.03 1.20 9.02
CA GLU A 51 3.44 0.57 10.29
C GLU A 51 2.60 1.08 11.45
N LYS A 52 2.34 2.39 11.51
CA LYS A 52 1.47 2.99 12.52
C LYS A 52 0.04 2.49 12.41
N ILE A 53 -0.51 2.42 11.20
CA ILE A 53 -1.88 1.91 10.98
C ILE A 53 -1.96 0.43 11.32
N ILE A 54 -0.96 -0.38 10.93
CA ILE A 54 -0.91 -1.81 11.30
C ILE A 54 -0.80 -1.98 12.81
N SER A 55 0.00 -1.16 13.49
CA SER A 55 0.11 -1.19 14.95
C SER A 55 -1.20 -0.77 15.62
N GLU A 56 -1.83 0.30 15.18
CA GLU A 56 -3.14 0.76 15.67
C GLU A 56 -4.25 -0.27 15.42
N THR A 57 -4.27 -0.92 14.25
CA THR A 57 -5.24 -1.98 13.95
C THR A 57 -4.97 -3.26 14.73
N GLN A 58 -3.72 -3.63 14.99
CA GLN A 58 -3.40 -4.75 15.88
C GLN A 58 -3.80 -4.46 17.33
N ILE A 59 -3.60 -3.23 17.81
CA ILE A 59 -4.06 -2.81 19.15
C ILE A 59 -5.58 -2.80 19.23
N ALA A 60 -6.27 -2.30 18.19
CA ALA A 60 -7.73 -2.32 18.10
C ALA A 60 -8.28 -3.76 18.02
N SER A 61 -7.59 -4.66 17.32
CA SER A 61 -7.94 -6.08 17.25
C SER A 61 -7.68 -6.82 18.56
N ALA A 62 -6.70 -6.38 19.37
CA ALA A 62 -6.42 -6.93 20.70
C ALA A 62 -7.39 -6.40 21.77
N ALA A 63 -8.08 -5.29 21.51
CA ALA A 63 -9.05 -4.67 22.41
C ALA A 63 -10.50 -5.18 22.22
N ALA A 64 -10.75 -6.07 21.25
CA ALA A 64 -12.03 -6.77 21.18
C ALA A 64 -12.15 -7.70 22.39
N PRO A 65 -13.16 -7.56 23.26
CA PRO A 65 -13.38 -8.56 24.28
C PRO A 65 -13.58 -9.88 23.55
N ALA A 66 -12.76 -10.87 23.89
CA ALA A 66 -13.02 -12.26 23.52
C ALA A 66 -14.44 -12.54 23.98
N ALA A 67 -15.36 -12.62 23.02
CA ALA A 67 -16.73 -12.98 23.30
C ALA A 67 -16.68 -14.30 24.05
N ALA A 68 -17.05 -14.23 25.34
CA ALA A 68 -17.13 -15.37 26.22
C ALA A 68 -17.98 -16.44 25.54
N ALA A 69 -17.39 -17.62 25.37
CA ALA A 69 -18.10 -18.85 25.08
C ALA A 69 -19.06 -19.18 26.24
#